data_AF-A0A0S7X2N9-F1
#
_entry.id   AF-A0A0S7X2N9-F1
#
_cell.length_a   1.000
_cell.length_b   1.000
_cell.length_c   1.000
_cell.angle_alpha   90.00
_cell.angle_beta   90.00
_cell.angle_gamma   90.00
#
_symmetry.space_group_name_H-M   'P 1'
#
loop_
_entity.id
_entity.type
_entity.pdbx_description
1 polymer ?
#
loop_
_entity_poly.entity_id
_entity_poly.type
_entity_poly.pdbx_seq_one_letter_code
_entity_poly.pdbx_strand_id
1 'polypeptide(L)'
;MTRKTVPTLLACVLCVLVVAGAADSAARGRLSGIPEVTRTAGGHQISFTLTAPNDVTVRVLDAKGQVVRHLACGTVGVERAPKPFAPKTLSQKIMWDGNDDQGNDVSVARCRVSIAVGVRARFDKFVLWEPDCFAVLSGGAIAVGHKGRLYVVNHLGVHYATLRLFDGEGKYVRSLWPFDPALPMAPELYKTWGMEDYEGRTVPISVNHSAAYWFVVHSSCLAVNPHGVATGFVTWGGKQHWVIDDTLPVKLKTTKVPWCTHKGCIAQMSMAVGPEGDFYVA
;
A
#
# COMPACT_ATOMS: atom_id res chain seq x y z
N MET A 1 -23.90 -71.53 -1.09
CA MET A 1 -23.85 -70.17 -1.65
C MET A 1 -23.99 -69.16 -0.51
N THR A 2 -22.87 -68.68 0.01
CA THR A 2 -22.77 -67.79 1.18
C THR A 2 -22.75 -66.33 0.72
N ARG A 3 -23.81 -65.58 1.02
CA ARG A 3 -23.85 -64.12 0.82
C ARG A 3 -23.10 -63.44 1.97
N LYS A 4 -21.93 -62.84 1.68
CA LYS A 4 -21.25 -61.92 2.60
C LYS A 4 -21.79 -60.52 2.37
N THR A 5 -22.33 -59.92 3.43
CA THR A 5 -22.68 -58.50 3.53
C THR A 5 -21.40 -57.68 3.69
N VAL A 6 -21.21 -56.67 2.84
CA VAL A 6 -20.12 -55.68 2.95
C VAL A 6 -20.64 -54.46 3.73
N PRO A 7 -19.95 -53.98 4.77
CA PRO A 7 -20.36 -52.77 5.47
C PRO A 7 -19.93 -51.53 4.67
N THR A 8 -20.87 -50.63 4.40
CA THR A 8 -20.64 -49.35 3.74
C THR A 8 -19.99 -48.37 4.74
N LEU A 9 -18.67 -48.21 4.66
CA LEU A 9 -17.94 -47.15 5.35
C LEU A 9 -18.09 -45.85 4.55
N LEU A 10 -18.88 -44.92 5.09
CA LEU A 10 -19.07 -43.58 4.53
C LEU A 10 -17.82 -42.74 4.85
N ALA A 11 -16.88 -42.68 3.92
CA ALA A 11 -15.69 -41.84 4.02
C ALA A 11 -16.05 -40.37 3.70
N CYS A 12 -16.06 -39.52 4.74
CA CYS A 12 -16.11 -38.06 4.57
C CYS A 12 -14.81 -37.57 3.94
N VAL A 13 -14.85 -37.29 2.64
CA VAL A 13 -13.74 -36.67 1.89
C VAL A 13 -13.58 -35.22 2.37
N LEU A 14 -12.48 -34.95 3.08
CA LEU A 14 -12.07 -33.60 3.45
C LEU A 14 -11.28 -33.00 2.27
N CYS A 15 -11.92 -32.17 1.45
CA CYS A 15 -11.23 -31.42 0.39
C CYS A 15 -10.38 -30.31 1.01
N VAL A 16 -9.06 -30.44 0.93
CA VAL A 16 -8.10 -29.38 1.25
C VAL A 16 -7.86 -28.55 -0.02
N LEU A 17 -8.33 -27.32 -0.03
CA LEU A 17 -7.99 -26.33 -1.05
C LEU A 17 -6.68 -25.64 -0.64
N VAL A 18 -5.58 -26.01 -1.28
CA VAL A 18 -4.30 -25.30 -1.18
C VAL A 18 -4.26 -24.24 -2.27
N VAL A 19 -4.44 -22.97 -1.92
CA VAL A 19 -4.18 -21.85 -2.83
C VAL A 19 -2.66 -21.58 -2.80
N ALA A 20 -1.96 -21.96 -3.87
CA ALA A 20 -0.54 -21.69 -4.01
C ALA A 20 -0.31 -20.19 -4.27
N GLY A 21 0.21 -19.48 -3.26
CA GLY A 21 0.76 -18.13 -3.40
C GLY A 21 2.23 -18.17 -3.85
N ALA A 22 2.67 -17.12 -4.54
CA ALA A 22 4.00 -16.95 -5.11
C ALA A 22 5.17 -17.33 -4.17
N ALA A 23 6.21 -17.91 -4.78
CA ALA A 23 7.41 -18.52 -4.19
C ALA A 23 7.87 -17.83 -2.89
N ASP A 24 7.67 -18.52 -1.77
CA ASP A 24 8.12 -18.11 -0.45
C ASP A 24 9.61 -18.40 -0.31
N SER A 25 10.34 -17.53 0.37
CA SER A 25 11.70 -17.85 0.77
C SER A 25 11.67 -19.12 1.63
N ALA A 26 12.62 -20.03 1.41
CA ALA A 26 12.71 -21.33 2.08
C ALA A 26 12.82 -21.26 3.62
N ALA A 27 12.78 -20.05 4.22
CA ALA A 27 12.93 -19.77 5.64
C ALA A 27 11.59 -19.66 6.41
N ARG A 28 10.43 -19.52 5.75
CA ARG A 28 9.14 -19.37 6.44
C ARG A 28 8.46 -20.72 6.71
N GLY A 29 8.00 -20.93 7.94
CA GLY A 29 7.40 -22.19 8.37
C GLY A 29 6.02 -22.46 7.77
N ARG A 30 5.71 -23.72 7.50
CA ARG A 30 4.36 -24.20 7.12
C ARG A 30 3.79 -25.10 8.21
N LEU A 31 2.52 -25.48 8.11
CA LEU A 31 1.98 -26.53 8.97
C LEU A 31 2.75 -27.84 8.78
N SER A 32 3.15 -28.43 9.89
CA SER A 32 3.74 -29.76 9.97
C SER A 32 2.66 -30.73 10.38
N GLY A 33 2.31 -31.66 9.48
CA GLY A 33 1.22 -32.61 9.71
C GLY A 33 -0.18 -31.99 9.65
N ILE A 34 -1.15 -32.74 10.15
CA ILE A 34 -2.57 -32.37 10.15
C ILE A 34 -2.90 -31.74 11.52
N PRO A 35 -3.44 -30.52 11.58
CA PRO A 35 -3.95 -29.95 12.82
C PRO A 35 -5.07 -30.79 13.42
N GLU A 36 -5.16 -30.82 14.75
CA GLU A 36 -6.13 -31.61 15.48
C GLU A 36 -7.04 -30.74 16.34
N VAL A 37 -8.30 -31.13 16.47
CA VAL A 37 -9.23 -30.59 17.46
C VAL A 37 -9.72 -31.72 18.35
N THR A 38 -9.41 -31.65 19.64
CA THR A 38 -9.82 -32.66 20.62
C THR A 38 -10.80 -32.04 21.60
N ARG A 39 -11.95 -32.70 21.84
CA ARG A 39 -12.86 -32.28 22.91
C ARG A 39 -12.26 -32.66 24.27
N THR A 40 -12.27 -31.71 25.20
CA THR A 40 -11.78 -31.84 26.58
C THR A 40 -12.89 -31.44 27.55
N ALA A 41 -12.66 -31.60 28.86
CA ALA A 41 -13.60 -31.14 29.88
C ALA A 41 -13.82 -29.61 29.86
N GLY A 42 -12.82 -28.83 29.39
CA GLY A 42 -12.87 -27.36 29.35
C GLY A 42 -13.18 -26.77 27.98
N GLY A 43 -13.73 -27.55 27.05
CA GLY A 43 -14.03 -27.12 25.68
C GLY A 43 -13.22 -27.88 24.63
N HIS A 44 -12.75 -27.20 23.60
CA HIS A 44 -12.10 -27.75 22.42
C HIS A 44 -10.62 -27.31 22.37
N GLN A 45 -9.70 -28.28 22.45
CA GLN A 45 -8.27 -28.02 22.30
C GLN A 45 -7.88 -28.14 20.83
N ILE A 46 -7.36 -27.06 20.27
CA ILE A 46 -6.85 -26.97 18.90
C ILE A 46 -5.34 -27.11 18.96
N SER A 47 -4.77 -28.13 18.30
CA SER A 47 -3.34 -28.42 18.30
C SER A 47 -2.77 -28.36 16.89
N PHE A 48 -1.64 -27.68 16.73
CA PHE A 48 -0.93 -27.61 15.45
C PHE A 48 0.57 -27.38 15.66
N THR A 49 1.37 -27.74 14.66
CA THR A 49 2.82 -27.56 14.69
C THR A 49 3.28 -26.87 13.41
N LEU A 50 4.25 -25.96 13.52
CA LEU A 50 4.93 -25.37 12.36
C LEU A 50 6.29 -26.04 12.08
N THR A 51 6.76 -25.98 10.84
CA THR A 51 8.10 -26.46 10.46
C THR A 51 9.22 -25.46 10.78
N ALA A 52 8.87 -24.18 10.97
CA ALA A 52 9.76 -23.08 11.35
C ALA A 52 8.90 -21.90 11.89
N PRO A 53 9.48 -20.88 12.54
CA PRO A 53 8.71 -19.72 12.98
C PRO A 53 7.96 -19.05 11.84
N ASN A 54 6.70 -18.66 12.08
CA ASN A 54 5.88 -17.90 11.13
C ASN A 54 4.72 -17.18 11.84
N ASP A 55 4.09 -16.23 11.17
CA ASP A 55 2.85 -15.63 11.64
C ASP A 55 1.65 -16.57 11.42
N VAL A 56 0.74 -16.60 12.40
CA VAL A 56 -0.41 -17.51 12.45
C VAL A 56 -1.64 -16.76 12.93
N THR A 57 -2.78 -17.03 12.28
CA THR A 57 -4.11 -16.65 12.74
C THR A 57 -4.97 -17.90 12.93
N VAL A 58 -5.62 -18.03 14.09
CA VAL A 58 -6.54 -19.12 14.43
C VAL A 58 -7.94 -18.55 14.64
N ARG A 59 -8.90 -19.05 13.87
CA ARG A 59 -10.32 -18.63 13.89
C ARG A 59 -11.24 -19.84 13.83
N VAL A 60 -12.48 -19.67 14.29
CA VAL A 60 -13.56 -20.63 14.09
C VAL A 60 -14.53 -20.06 13.06
N LEU A 61 -14.88 -20.88 12.09
CA LEU A 61 -15.84 -20.59 11.03
C LEU A 61 -17.13 -21.38 11.25
N ASP A 62 -18.28 -20.81 10.88
CA ASP A 62 -19.55 -21.53 10.82
C ASP A 62 -19.69 -22.38 9.55
N ALA A 63 -20.86 -23.01 9.36
CA ALA A 63 -21.16 -23.82 8.18
C ALA A 63 -21.20 -23.02 6.86
N LYS A 64 -21.32 -21.69 6.92
CA LYS A 64 -21.31 -20.78 5.77
C LYS A 64 -19.92 -20.20 5.51
N GLY A 65 -18.91 -20.57 6.31
CA GLY A 65 -17.55 -20.05 6.22
C GLY A 65 -17.36 -18.67 6.85
N GLN A 66 -18.34 -18.16 7.59
CA GLN A 66 -18.22 -16.88 8.31
C GLN A 66 -17.45 -17.07 9.62
N VAL A 67 -16.60 -16.10 9.97
CA VAL A 67 -15.86 -16.13 11.24
C VAL A 67 -16.83 -15.89 12.39
N VAL A 68 -16.90 -16.83 13.32
CA VAL A 68 -17.71 -16.72 14.55
C VAL A 68 -16.86 -16.53 15.80
N ARG A 69 -15.58 -16.92 15.78
CA ARG A 69 -14.66 -16.72 16.90
C ARG A 69 -13.25 -16.41 16.42
N HIS A 70 -12.61 -15.41 17.01
CA HIS A 70 -11.18 -15.13 16.87
C HIS A 70 -10.43 -15.66 18.09
N LEU A 71 -9.47 -16.58 17.88
CA LEU A 71 -8.78 -17.25 18.99
C LEU A 71 -7.35 -16.74 19.20
N ALA A 72 -6.59 -16.57 18.13
CA ALA A 72 -5.20 -16.14 18.21
C ALA A 72 -4.73 -15.47 16.92
N CYS A 73 -3.81 -14.49 17.04
CA CYS A 73 -3.15 -13.86 15.91
C CYS A 73 -1.76 -13.37 16.31
N GLY A 74 -0.72 -13.71 15.54
CA GLY A 74 0.66 -13.27 15.79
C GLY A 74 1.71 -14.32 15.45
N THR A 75 2.95 -14.12 15.89
CA THR A 75 4.09 -14.95 15.51
C THR A 75 4.29 -16.16 16.43
N VAL A 76 4.37 -17.36 15.85
CA VAL A 76 4.64 -18.63 16.53
C VAL A 76 6.12 -19.02 16.38
N GLY A 77 6.67 -19.73 17.37
CA GLY A 77 8.07 -20.20 17.33
C GLY A 77 9.11 -19.18 17.77
N VAL A 78 8.70 -17.98 18.19
CA VAL A 78 9.60 -16.91 18.66
C VAL A 78 9.69 -16.90 20.18
N GLU A 79 10.75 -16.28 20.71
CA GLU A 79 10.99 -16.17 22.15
C GLU A 79 9.86 -15.42 22.88
N ARG A 80 9.31 -14.36 22.28
CA ARG A 80 8.22 -13.57 22.84
C ARG A 80 6.96 -13.71 21.99
N ALA A 81 6.43 -14.93 21.90
CA ALA A 81 5.18 -15.18 21.19
C ALA A 81 4.02 -14.47 21.90
N PRO A 82 3.10 -13.79 21.18
CA PRO A 82 1.94 -13.16 21.78
C PRO A 82 0.97 -14.22 22.30
N LYS A 83 0.39 -13.98 23.47
CA LYS A 83 -0.68 -14.86 23.99
C LYS A 83 -1.84 -14.91 22.97
N PRO A 84 -2.51 -16.06 22.81
CA PRO A 84 -2.36 -17.29 23.59
C PRO A 84 -1.28 -18.26 23.08
N PHE A 85 -0.43 -17.88 22.12
CA PHE A 85 0.64 -18.77 21.67
C PHE A 85 1.69 -19.01 22.75
N ALA A 86 2.13 -20.26 22.86
CA ALA A 86 3.22 -20.65 23.74
C ALA A 86 4.56 -20.15 23.18
N PRO A 87 5.38 -19.46 23.98
CA PRO A 87 6.69 -18.95 23.55
C PRO A 87 7.69 -20.08 23.33
N LYS A 88 8.71 -19.82 22.49
CA LYS A 88 9.84 -20.74 22.23
C LYS A 88 9.46 -22.13 21.71
N THR A 89 8.25 -22.31 21.15
CA THR A 89 7.80 -23.59 20.58
C THR A 89 7.06 -23.40 19.26
N LEU A 90 7.28 -24.35 18.34
CA LEU A 90 6.53 -24.47 17.09
C LEU A 90 5.23 -25.27 17.24
N SER A 91 5.12 -26.07 18.30
CA SER A 91 3.92 -26.83 18.64
C SER A 91 3.04 -26.01 19.58
N GLN A 92 1.80 -25.79 19.16
CA GLN A 92 0.85 -24.89 19.80
C GLN A 92 -0.41 -25.65 20.20
N LYS A 93 -1.01 -25.22 21.31
CA LYS A 93 -2.29 -25.70 21.83
C LYS A 93 -3.13 -24.49 22.23
N ILE A 94 -4.26 -24.31 21.57
CA ILE A 94 -5.19 -23.19 21.81
C ILE A 94 -6.52 -23.78 22.30
N MET A 95 -7.05 -23.22 23.39
CA MET A 95 -8.34 -23.62 23.93
C MET A 95 -9.45 -22.75 23.34
N TRP A 96 -10.57 -23.39 23.00
CA TRP A 96 -11.81 -22.73 22.63
C TRP A 96 -12.94 -23.25 23.50
N ASP A 97 -13.74 -22.35 24.05
CA ASP A 97 -14.86 -22.62 24.94
C ASP A 97 -16.10 -23.20 24.24
N GLY A 98 -16.21 -23.03 22.91
CA GLY A 98 -17.41 -23.40 22.14
C GLY A 98 -18.32 -22.21 21.82
N ASN A 99 -17.90 -20.99 22.15
CA ASN A 99 -18.72 -19.79 22.03
C ASN A 99 -18.20 -18.88 20.90
N ASP A 100 -19.07 -17.99 20.40
CA ASP A 100 -18.70 -16.94 19.47
C ASP A 100 -17.97 -15.77 20.15
N ASP A 101 -17.56 -14.76 19.38
CA ASP A 101 -16.90 -13.55 19.92
C ASP A 101 -17.77 -12.75 20.91
N GLN A 102 -19.09 -12.92 20.86
CA GLN A 102 -20.04 -12.29 21.79
C GLN A 102 -20.27 -13.12 23.06
N GLY A 103 -19.71 -14.34 23.11
CA GLY A 103 -19.85 -15.26 24.23
C GLY A 103 -21.10 -16.16 24.15
N ASN A 104 -21.81 -16.18 23.03
CA ASN A 104 -22.96 -17.08 22.83
C ASN A 104 -22.49 -18.46 22.37
N ASP A 105 -23.17 -19.51 22.83
CA ASP A 105 -22.94 -20.88 22.35
C ASP A 105 -23.19 -20.97 20.83
N VAL A 106 -22.25 -21.60 20.11
CA VAL A 106 -22.44 -21.94 18.70
C VAL A 106 -22.64 -23.43 18.53
N SER A 107 -23.30 -23.83 17.44
CA SER A 107 -23.44 -25.23 17.06
C SER A 107 -22.08 -25.80 16.61
N VAL A 108 -21.21 -26.17 17.57
CA VAL A 108 -19.82 -26.60 17.33
C VAL A 108 -19.70 -27.69 16.27
N ALA A 109 -20.65 -28.62 16.20
CA ALA A 109 -20.69 -29.69 15.18
C ALA A 109 -20.74 -29.18 13.73
N ARG A 110 -21.12 -27.92 13.53
CA ARG A 110 -21.18 -27.23 12.24
C ARG A 110 -20.02 -26.26 12.01
N CYS A 111 -19.12 -26.15 12.98
CA CYS A 111 -17.99 -25.23 12.93
C CYS A 111 -16.75 -25.91 12.35
N ARG A 112 -15.84 -25.09 11.82
CA ARG A 112 -14.50 -25.51 11.37
C ARG A 112 -13.45 -24.58 11.97
N VAL A 113 -12.30 -25.13 12.34
CA VAL A 113 -11.15 -24.33 12.75
C VAL A 113 -10.33 -23.97 11.52
N SER A 114 -10.06 -22.69 11.34
CA SER A 114 -9.17 -22.15 10.31
C SER A 114 -7.85 -21.74 10.96
N ILE A 115 -6.75 -22.30 10.47
CA ILE A 115 -5.39 -21.95 10.88
C ILE A 115 -4.68 -21.41 9.64
N ALA A 116 -4.62 -20.08 9.53
CA ALA A 116 -3.88 -19.41 8.47
C ALA A 116 -2.44 -19.20 8.92
N VAL A 117 -1.47 -19.59 8.10
CA VAL A 117 -0.03 -19.46 8.36
C VAL A 117 0.59 -18.63 7.25
N GLY A 118 1.47 -17.68 7.59
CA GLY A 118 2.10 -16.80 6.61
C GLY A 118 1.13 -15.75 6.04
N VAL A 119 0.28 -15.18 6.89
CA VAL A 119 -0.67 -14.12 6.52
C VAL A 119 0.12 -12.91 6.03
N ARG A 120 -0.06 -12.55 4.76
CA ARG A 120 0.59 -11.39 4.16
C ARG A 120 -0.39 -10.24 4.07
N ALA A 121 0.03 -9.07 4.54
CA ALA A 121 -0.62 -7.83 4.14
C ALA A 121 -0.54 -7.72 2.61
N ARG A 122 -1.64 -7.32 2.00
CA ARG A 122 -1.69 -6.93 0.60
C ARG A 122 -2.41 -5.60 0.53
N PHE A 123 -1.96 -4.75 -0.36
CA PHE A 123 -2.75 -3.58 -0.72
C PHE A 123 -4.11 -4.04 -1.27
N ASP A 124 -5.19 -3.57 -0.65
CA ASP A 124 -6.56 -3.74 -1.16
C ASP A 124 -6.95 -2.47 -1.91
N LYS A 125 -7.18 -1.39 -1.15
CA LYS A 125 -7.50 -0.08 -1.67
C LYS A 125 -7.18 1.02 -0.67
N PHE A 126 -7.11 2.24 -1.16
CA PHE A 126 -7.15 3.43 -0.32
C PHE A 126 -8.57 3.65 0.21
N VAL A 127 -8.71 3.76 1.52
CA VAL A 127 -9.97 4.16 2.17
C VAL A 127 -10.09 5.69 2.07
N LEU A 128 -11.28 6.21 1.73
CA LEU A 128 -11.50 7.65 1.44
C LEU A 128 -10.67 8.18 0.27
N TRP A 129 -10.39 7.34 -0.72
CA TRP A 129 -9.76 7.78 -1.97
C TRP A 129 -10.72 8.62 -2.78
N GLU A 130 -10.43 9.92 -2.86
CA GLU A 130 -11.12 10.85 -3.74
C GLU A 130 -10.08 11.49 -4.67
N PRO A 131 -9.88 10.97 -5.90
CA PRO A 131 -8.86 11.46 -6.81
C PRO A 131 -9.06 12.92 -7.20
N ASP A 132 -10.31 13.38 -7.18
CA ASP A 132 -10.70 14.75 -7.51
C ASP A 132 -10.56 15.70 -6.30
N CYS A 133 -10.27 15.16 -5.10
CA CYS A 133 -10.11 15.96 -3.90
C CYS A 133 -8.79 16.73 -3.89
N PHE A 134 -8.89 17.99 -3.45
CA PHE A 134 -7.78 18.89 -3.18
C PHE A 134 -7.79 19.31 -1.74
N ALA A 135 -6.68 19.06 -1.04
CA ALA A 135 -6.41 19.74 0.21
C ALA A 135 -6.13 21.23 -0.05
N VAL A 136 -6.20 22.03 1.02
CA VAL A 136 -5.90 23.47 1.01
C VAL A 136 -4.66 23.80 0.18
N LEU A 137 -4.76 24.75 -0.76
CA LEU A 137 -3.66 25.23 -1.61
C LEU A 137 -2.70 26.16 -0.83
N SER A 138 -2.22 25.74 0.34
CA SER A 138 -1.30 26.57 1.12
C SER A 138 0.08 26.60 0.45
N GLY A 139 0.29 27.50 -0.51
CA GLY A 139 1.52 27.58 -1.31
C GLY A 139 1.50 26.73 -2.59
N GLY A 140 0.33 26.28 -3.03
CA GLY A 140 0.12 25.64 -4.33
C GLY A 140 -0.10 26.65 -5.46
N ALA A 141 -0.26 26.16 -6.69
CA ALA A 141 -0.51 26.96 -7.88
C ALA A 141 -1.46 26.23 -8.85
N ILE A 142 -2.19 27.00 -9.66
CA ILE A 142 -3.01 26.47 -10.75
C ILE A 142 -2.64 27.18 -12.05
N ALA A 143 -2.56 26.42 -13.14
CA ALA A 143 -2.39 26.96 -14.48
C ALA A 143 -3.29 26.23 -15.47
N VAL A 144 -3.82 26.98 -16.43
CA VAL A 144 -4.58 26.42 -17.55
C VAL A 144 -3.62 26.16 -18.69
N GLY A 145 -3.49 24.90 -19.08
CA GLY A 145 -2.73 24.49 -20.25
C GLY A 145 -3.60 24.31 -21.49
N HIS A 146 -2.99 23.74 -22.52
CA HIS A 146 -3.66 23.47 -23.79
C HIS A 146 -4.93 22.63 -23.62
N LYS A 147 -5.93 22.86 -24.49
CA LYS A 147 -7.22 22.14 -24.48
C LYS A 147 -7.99 22.25 -23.13
N GLY A 148 -7.77 23.32 -22.37
CA GLY A 148 -8.47 23.57 -21.11
C GLY A 148 -8.05 22.65 -19.96
N ARG A 149 -6.90 21.98 -20.08
CA ARG A 149 -6.37 21.15 -19.00
C ARG A 149 -5.93 22.01 -17.82
N LEU A 150 -6.27 21.62 -16.60
CA LEU A 150 -5.83 22.33 -15.40
C LEU A 150 -4.65 21.60 -14.77
N TYR A 151 -3.54 22.31 -14.59
CA TYR A 151 -2.36 21.82 -13.90
C TYR A 151 -2.40 22.38 -12.49
N VAL A 152 -2.58 21.50 -11.52
CA VAL A 152 -2.77 21.89 -10.12
C VAL A 152 -1.62 21.37 -9.29
N VAL A 153 -0.85 22.29 -8.73
CA VAL A 153 0.12 22.02 -7.69
C VAL A 153 -0.63 22.05 -6.37
N ASN A 154 -0.83 20.87 -5.76
CA ASN A 154 -1.34 20.79 -4.40
C ASN A 154 -0.17 20.74 -3.42
N HIS A 155 -0.20 21.63 -2.43
CA HIS A 155 0.80 21.75 -1.38
C HIS A 155 0.10 21.83 -0.02
N LEU A 156 0.33 20.84 0.84
CA LEU A 156 -0.14 20.83 2.23
C LEU A 156 1.03 20.58 3.17
N GLY A 157 1.63 21.68 3.62
CA GLY A 157 2.83 21.66 4.47
C GLY A 157 4.03 20.99 3.80
N VAL A 158 5.05 20.68 4.59
CA VAL A 158 6.35 20.19 4.08
C VAL A 158 6.36 18.71 3.67
N HIS A 159 5.21 18.03 3.70
CA HIS A 159 5.13 16.57 3.49
C HIS A 159 4.24 16.16 2.31
N TYR A 160 3.42 17.06 1.77
CA TYR A 160 2.50 16.74 0.69
C TYR A 160 2.62 17.76 -0.44
N ALA A 161 3.25 17.34 -1.54
CA ALA A 161 3.39 18.15 -2.74
C ALA A 161 3.14 17.27 -3.97
N THR A 162 2.15 17.64 -4.79
CA THR A 162 1.77 16.91 -6.02
C THR A 162 1.55 17.87 -7.17
N LEU A 163 1.84 17.44 -8.40
CA LEU A 163 1.42 18.12 -9.63
C LEU A 163 0.44 17.19 -10.33
N ARG A 164 -0.82 17.59 -10.36
CA ARG A 164 -1.91 16.78 -10.91
C ARG A 164 -2.54 17.51 -12.10
N LEU A 165 -2.95 16.73 -13.09
CA LEU A 165 -3.61 17.21 -14.29
C LEU A 165 -5.12 16.91 -14.22
N PHE A 166 -5.94 17.90 -14.53
CA PHE A 166 -7.40 17.81 -14.64
C PHE A 166 -7.85 18.15 -16.05
N ASP A 167 -9.01 17.66 -16.43
CA ASP A 167 -9.72 18.20 -17.58
C ASP A 167 -10.37 19.56 -17.27
N GLY A 168 -11.00 20.15 -18.28
CA GLY A 168 -11.68 21.44 -18.14
C GLY A 168 -12.93 21.39 -17.26
N GLU A 169 -13.41 20.20 -16.88
CA GLU A 169 -14.52 19.99 -15.95
C GLU A 169 -14.03 19.79 -14.51
N GLY A 170 -12.72 19.79 -14.29
CA GLY A 170 -12.13 19.60 -12.96
C GLY A 170 -12.04 18.15 -12.52
N LYS A 171 -12.11 17.18 -13.45
CA LYS A 171 -11.92 15.76 -13.17
C LYS A 171 -10.46 15.33 -13.32
N TYR A 172 -9.97 14.53 -12.38
CA TYR A 172 -8.60 14.04 -12.35
C TYR A 172 -8.28 13.19 -13.58
N VAL A 173 -7.17 13.51 -14.23
CA VAL A 173 -6.63 12.79 -15.38
C VAL A 173 -5.47 11.91 -14.95
N ARG A 174 -4.46 12.51 -14.33
CA ARG A 174 -3.23 11.82 -13.86
C ARG A 174 -2.37 12.72 -12.99
N SER A 175 -1.44 12.11 -12.26
CA SER A 175 -0.33 12.80 -11.61
C SER A 175 0.84 12.93 -12.59
N LEU A 176 1.38 14.15 -12.69
CA LEU A 176 2.69 14.40 -13.28
C LEU A 176 3.79 14.36 -12.21
N TRP A 177 3.42 14.60 -10.94
CA TRP A 177 4.27 14.36 -9.78
C TRP A 177 3.43 13.88 -8.57
N PRO A 178 3.85 12.83 -7.84
CA PRO A 178 4.95 11.93 -8.18
C PRO A 178 4.70 11.21 -9.52
N PHE A 179 5.78 10.85 -10.23
CA PHE A 179 5.69 10.01 -11.41
C PHE A 179 5.07 8.65 -11.07
N ASP A 180 4.33 8.12 -12.04
CA ASP A 180 3.88 6.74 -11.97
C ASP A 180 5.11 5.80 -11.95
N PRO A 181 5.26 4.92 -10.92
CA PRO A 181 6.35 3.95 -10.86
C PRO A 181 6.41 3.01 -12.06
N ALA A 182 5.32 2.85 -12.82
CA ALA A 182 5.28 2.07 -14.04
C ALA A 182 6.03 2.73 -15.21
N LEU A 183 6.36 4.02 -15.13
CA LEU A 183 7.11 4.70 -16.17
C LEU A 183 8.60 4.30 -16.12
N PRO A 184 9.25 4.03 -17.26
CA PRO A 184 10.62 3.47 -17.29
C PRO A 184 11.68 4.23 -16.49
N MET A 185 11.57 5.56 -16.39
CA MET A 185 12.55 6.38 -15.67
C MET A 185 12.25 6.51 -14.17
N ALA A 186 11.05 6.13 -13.71
CA ALA A 186 10.61 6.37 -12.34
C ALA A 186 11.34 5.49 -11.32
N PRO A 187 11.55 4.17 -11.52
CA PRO A 187 12.28 3.34 -10.57
C PRO A 187 13.71 3.83 -10.31
N GLU A 188 14.46 4.19 -11.36
CA GLU A 188 15.83 4.73 -11.21
C GLU A 188 15.83 6.06 -10.45
N LEU A 189 14.88 6.96 -10.77
CA LEU A 189 14.70 8.21 -10.02
C LEU A 189 14.43 7.92 -8.53
N TYR A 190 13.56 6.95 -8.25
CA TYR A 190 13.16 6.60 -6.90
C TYR A 190 14.20 5.79 -6.12
N LYS A 191 15.29 5.31 -6.74
CA LYS A 191 16.43 4.81 -5.95
C LYS A 191 17.08 5.90 -5.09
N THR A 192 17.03 7.16 -5.53
CA THR A 192 17.63 8.28 -4.79
C THR A 192 16.66 8.87 -3.76
N TRP A 193 15.35 8.87 -4.05
CA TRP A 193 14.36 9.61 -3.25
C TRP A 193 13.10 8.82 -2.85
N GLY A 194 12.96 7.60 -3.33
CA GLY A 194 11.89 6.67 -2.97
C GLY A 194 12.31 5.72 -1.85
N MET A 195 11.49 4.71 -1.63
CA MET A 195 11.76 3.64 -0.67
C MET A 195 11.29 2.31 -1.23
N GLU A 196 11.79 1.21 -0.69
CA GLU A 196 11.20 -0.10 -0.94
C GLU A 196 9.95 -0.26 -0.07
N ASP A 197 8.85 -0.67 -0.69
CA ASP A 197 7.69 -1.14 0.04
C ASP A 197 7.95 -2.54 0.64
N TYR A 198 6.95 -3.09 1.34
CA TYR A 198 7.06 -4.41 1.97
C TYR A 198 7.21 -5.58 0.96
N GLU A 199 7.04 -5.32 -0.34
CA GLU A 199 7.25 -6.28 -1.44
C GLU A 199 8.60 -6.05 -2.15
N GLY A 200 9.43 -5.12 -1.66
CA GLY A 200 10.72 -4.77 -2.28
C GLY A 200 10.59 -3.90 -3.53
N ARG A 201 9.40 -3.34 -3.80
CA ARG A 201 9.21 -2.45 -4.96
C ARG A 201 9.61 -1.04 -4.58
N THR A 202 10.37 -0.38 -5.44
CA THR A 202 10.69 1.04 -5.28
C THR A 202 9.44 1.90 -5.51
N VAL A 203 8.92 2.52 -4.46
CA VAL A 203 7.77 3.42 -4.47
C VAL A 203 8.19 4.86 -4.17
N PRO A 204 7.47 5.87 -4.71
CA PRO A 204 7.70 7.25 -4.33
C PRO A 204 7.33 7.43 -2.86
N ILE A 205 8.19 8.11 -2.10
CA ILE A 205 7.82 8.59 -0.78
C ILE A 205 8.27 10.04 -0.60
N SER A 206 7.46 10.81 0.13
CA SER A 206 7.85 12.09 0.70
C SER A 206 8.55 11.87 2.05
N VAL A 207 9.77 11.30 2.05
CA VAL A 207 10.54 11.13 3.30
C VAL A 207 11.30 12.41 3.63
N ASN A 208 11.11 12.89 4.86
CA ASN A 208 12.03 13.79 5.55
C ASN A 208 12.34 15.10 4.79
N HIS A 209 11.29 15.75 4.27
CA HIS A 209 11.37 16.98 3.47
C HIS A 209 12.08 16.83 2.11
N SER A 210 12.58 15.66 1.75
CA SER A 210 13.39 15.48 0.53
C SER A 210 12.56 15.68 -0.74
N ALA A 211 11.32 15.19 -0.77
CA ALA A 211 10.42 15.46 -1.87
C ALA A 211 10.08 16.97 -1.99
N ALA A 212 10.03 17.67 -0.84
CA ALA A 212 9.71 19.09 -0.76
C ALA A 212 10.88 20.02 -1.17
N TYR A 213 12.13 19.64 -0.90
CA TYR A 213 13.31 20.45 -1.22
C TYR A 213 13.90 20.20 -2.61
N TRP A 214 13.67 19.04 -3.20
CA TRP A 214 14.34 18.63 -4.42
C TRP A 214 13.44 18.57 -5.65
N PHE A 215 12.11 18.68 -5.50
CA PHE A 215 11.17 18.58 -6.62
C PHE A 215 10.25 19.80 -6.80
N VAL A 216 9.89 19.95 -8.06
CA VAL A 216 9.04 20.93 -8.78
C VAL A 216 7.86 21.56 -8.04
N VAL A 217 7.27 20.91 -7.05
CA VAL A 217 5.90 21.21 -6.57
C VAL A 217 5.82 22.10 -5.33
N HIS A 218 6.93 22.74 -4.94
CA HIS A 218 6.93 23.85 -3.97
C HIS A 218 6.81 25.22 -4.65
N SER A 219 6.36 25.23 -5.90
CA SER A 219 6.28 26.44 -6.69
C SER A 219 5.02 27.21 -6.34
N SER A 220 5.19 28.40 -5.76
CA SER A 220 4.11 29.39 -5.62
C SER A 220 3.67 29.97 -6.97
N CYS A 221 4.41 29.68 -8.05
CA CYS A 221 4.12 30.12 -9.41
C CYS A 221 4.21 28.96 -10.40
N LEU A 222 3.25 28.84 -11.30
CA LEU A 222 3.25 27.83 -12.36
C LEU A 222 2.75 28.49 -13.63
N ALA A 223 3.42 28.19 -14.74
CA ALA A 223 2.96 28.53 -16.07
C ALA A 223 2.98 27.30 -16.97
N VAL A 224 2.01 27.21 -17.88
CA VAL A 224 1.91 26.12 -18.84
C VAL A 224 1.68 26.72 -20.22
N ASN A 225 2.57 26.41 -21.16
CA ASN A 225 2.44 26.93 -22.51
C ASN A 225 1.46 26.12 -23.38
N PRO A 226 1.08 26.61 -24.57
CA PRO A 226 0.18 25.92 -25.48
C PRO A 226 0.67 24.54 -25.95
N HIS A 227 1.94 24.22 -25.74
CA HIS A 227 2.53 22.93 -26.08
C HIS A 227 2.48 21.92 -24.92
N GLY A 228 1.87 22.26 -23.78
CA GLY A 228 1.77 21.37 -22.62
C GLY A 228 3.04 21.31 -21.77
N VAL A 229 3.97 22.25 -21.98
CA VAL A 229 5.17 22.39 -21.15
C VAL A 229 4.83 23.22 -19.92
N ALA A 230 4.90 22.58 -18.75
CA ALA A 230 4.74 23.19 -17.45
C ALA A 230 6.10 23.61 -16.88
N THR A 231 6.15 24.78 -16.25
CA THR A 231 7.36 25.30 -15.63
C THR A 231 7.05 26.15 -14.41
N GLY A 232 8.01 26.22 -13.50
CA GLY A 232 7.94 27.01 -12.30
C GLY A 232 9.30 27.09 -11.62
N PHE A 233 9.28 27.61 -10.40
CA PHE A 233 10.47 27.81 -9.60
C PHE A 233 10.30 27.29 -8.18
N VAL A 234 11.31 26.60 -7.66
CA VAL A 234 11.33 26.22 -6.25
C VAL A 234 11.80 27.39 -5.39
N THR A 235 11.16 27.55 -4.23
CA THR A 235 11.49 28.63 -3.27
C THR A 235 12.74 28.31 -2.44
N TRP A 236 13.29 27.09 -2.53
CA TRP A 236 14.44 26.63 -1.74
C TRP A 236 15.37 25.68 -2.53
N GLY A 237 16.68 25.82 -2.34
CA GLY A 237 17.74 24.90 -2.76
C GLY A 237 18.20 24.93 -4.22
N GLY A 238 19.39 24.37 -4.47
CA GLY A 238 19.81 23.73 -5.73
C GLY A 238 19.59 24.47 -7.07
N LYS A 239 19.00 23.73 -8.02
CA LYS A 239 18.60 24.16 -9.36
C LYS A 239 17.14 24.64 -9.30
N GLN A 240 16.92 25.95 -9.27
CA GLN A 240 15.64 26.54 -8.87
C GLN A 240 14.58 26.46 -9.97
N HIS A 241 14.97 26.42 -11.23
CA HIS A 241 14.03 26.39 -12.36
C HIS A 241 13.79 24.96 -12.79
N TRP A 242 12.52 24.60 -12.91
CA TRP A 242 12.11 23.30 -13.39
C TRP A 242 11.20 23.40 -14.60
N VAL A 243 11.29 22.39 -15.46
CA VAL A 243 10.46 22.23 -16.65
C VAL A 243 10.02 20.77 -16.72
N ILE A 244 8.71 20.58 -16.88
CA ILE A 244 8.05 19.29 -17.06
C ILE A 244 7.21 19.40 -18.33
N ASP A 245 7.48 18.56 -19.32
CA ASP A 245 6.51 18.35 -20.41
C ASP A 245 5.42 17.36 -19.96
N ASP A 246 4.22 17.51 -20.50
CA ASP A 246 3.13 16.55 -20.30
C ASP A 246 3.21 15.35 -21.25
N THR A 247 4.27 15.26 -22.06
CA THR A 247 4.49 14.11 -22.95
C THR A 247 4.97 12.91 -22.15
N LEU A 248 4.61 11.69 -22.58
CA LEU A 248 5.15 10.46 -21.97
C LEU A 248 6.32 9.93 -22.82
N PRO A 249 7.47 9.57 -22.21
CA PRO A 249 7.81 9.71 -20.79
C PRO A 249 8.03 11.18 -20.41
N VAL A 250 7.55 11.55 -19.22
CA VAL A 250 7.68 12.92 -18.69
C VAL A 250 9.15 13.30 -18.58
N LYS A 251 9.56 14.43 -19.19
CA LYS A 251 10.93 14.93 -19.06
C LYS A 251 11.01 16.04 -18.02
N LEU A 252 11.59 15.71 -16.86
CA LEU A 252 11.97 16.69 -15.87
C LEU A 252 13.37 17.25 -16.17
N LYS A 253 13.46 18.56 -16.39
CA LYS A 253 14.73 19.29 -16.43
C LYS A 253 14.78 20.27 -15.28
N THR A 254 15.95 20.38 -14.65
CA THR A 254 16.22 21.39 -13.63
C THR A 254 17.49 22.16 -13.97
N THR A 255 17.48 23.47 -13.72
CA THR A 255 18.66 24.34 -13.90
C THR A 255 18.76 25.40 -12.81
N LYS A 256 19.98 25.93 -12.60
CA LYS A 256 20.21 27.07 -11.72
C LYS A 256 19.89 28.34 -12.49
N VAL A 257 19.06 29.20 -11.92
CA VAL A 257 18.78 30.51 -12.54
C VAL A 257 19.86 31.52 -12.17
N PRO A 258 20.45 32.23 -13.14
CA PRO A 258 21.54 33.17 -12.90
C PRO A 258 21.21 34.29 -11.90
N TRP A 259 19.95 34.70 -11.82
CA TRP A 259 19.50 35.83 -10.98
C TRP A 259 19.08 35.46 -9.56
N CYS A 260 18.91 34.18 -9.22
CA CYS A 260 18.65 33.76 -7.83
C CYS A 260 19.99 33.53 -7.12
N THR A 261 20.45 34.53 -6.37
CA THR A 261 21.80 34.60 -5.77
C THR A 261 21.93 33.93 -4.39
N HIS A 262 20.84 33.44 -3.79
CA HIS A 262 20.82 32.80 -2.45
C HIS A 262 20.19 31.38 -2.46
N LYS A 263 19.87 30.81 -1.29
CA LYS A 263 19.33 29.44 -1.09
C LYS A 263 17.95 29.19 -1.72
N GLY A 264 17.50 29.99 -2.69
CA GLY A 264 16.20 29.88 -3.35
C GLY A 264 15.78 31.20 -3.95
N CYS A 265 14.73 31.17 -4.77
CA CYS A 265 14.05 32.40 -5.18
C CYS A 265 13.00 32.71 -4.10
N ILE A 266 13.37 33.58 -3.15
CA ILE A 266 12.67 33.77 -1.86
C ILE A 266 11.51 34.79 -1.91
N ALA A 267 10.97 35.12 -3.08
CA ALA A 267 9.92 36.11 -3.23
C ALA A 267 8.92 35.70 -4.32
N GLN A 268 7.73 36.32 -4.28
CA GLN A 268 6.57 36.10 -5.14
C GLN A 268 6.90 36.31 -6.62
N MET A 269 7.54 35.32 -7.25
CA MET A 269 7.69 35.33 -8.70
C MET A 269 6.33 35.09 -9.34
N SER A 270 6.07 35.79 -10.42
CA SER A 270 4.92 35.54 -11.28
C SER A 270 5.42 35.06 -12.63
N MET A 271 4.69 34.12 -13.21
CA MET A 271 4.98 33.63 -14.54
C MET A 271 3.79 33.91 -15.44
N ALA A 272 4.08 34.35 -16.66
CA ALA A 272 3.10 34.49 -17.73
C ALA A 272 3.59 33.74 -18.97
N VAL A 273 2.66 33.37 -19.83
CA VAL A 273 2.96 32.71 -21.10
C VAL A 273 2.62 33.64 -22.25
N GLY A 274 3.58 33.81 -23.15
CA GLY A 274 3.38 34.51 -24.41
C GLY A 274 2.55 33.71 -25.43
N PRO A 275 2.05 34.37 -26.48
CA PRO A 275 1.29 33.72 -27.54
C PRO A 275 2.12 32.69 -28.33
N GLU A 276 3.45 32.86 -28.38
CA GLU A 276 4.39 31.95 -29.05
C GLU A 276 4.86 30.79 -28.16
N GLY A 277 4.38 30.74 -26.92
CA GLY A 277 4.74 29.70 -25.94
C GLY A 277 5.97 30.01 -25.10
N ASP A 278 6.50 31.24 -25.18
CA ASP A 278 7.54 31.77 -24.32
C ASP A 278 7.07 32.00 -22.89
N PHE A 279 7.99 31.94 -21.93
CA PHE A 279 7.71 32.23 -20.53
C PHE A 279 8.31 33.57 -20.11
N TYR A 280 7.49 34.41 -19.49
CA TYR A 280 7.92 35.65 -18.85
C TYR A 280 7.93 35.47 -17.35
N VAL A 281 8.96 35.97 -16.70
CA VAL A 281 9.17 35.87 -15.25
C VAL A 281 9.29 37.27 -14.69
N ALA A 282 8.51 37.59 -13.66
CA ALA A 282 8.55 38.85 -12.93
C ALA A 282 8.77 38.58 -11.44
#